data_AF-A0A8I1X0C6-F1
#
_entry.id   AF-A0A8I1X0C6-F1
#
_cell.length_a   1.000
_cell.length_b   1.000
_cell.length_c   1.000
_cell.angle_alpha   90.00
_cell.angle_beta   90.00
_cell.angle_gamma   90.00
#
_symmetry.space_group_name_H-M   'P 1'
#
loop_
_entity.id
_entity.type
_entity.pdbx_description
1 polymer ?
#
loop_
_entity_poly.entity_id
_entity_poly.type
_entity_poly.pdbx_seq_one_letter_code
_entity_poly.pdbx_strand_id
1 'polypeptide(L)'
;MKKLLVLLICLSVYMFYMPSPLSARSFHLSVDSLMISTADHSKFEQLKRPFETGPEVTEACLECHTEAAKQIHQTKHWSWEVLMKDGKMLGKQHVVNNFCISVEGNEPRCTSCHIGYGWKDRNFDFTSQRNVDCLVCHDGTGTYKKYPSGAGHPAYSDTSFGGKPFPAVDLAYVAQNVANPNRHNCGICHFEGGGGDAVKHGDLDNSLIEPMAHVDVHMSTEKDGLNMTCTDCHQTEGHQVPGSRYEPHARDVHGFDYPLPDDYPTTCSSCHGLEPHKDYAKLNDHVDKLACQTCHIPTIARERPTKMWWDWSKAGQFDEQGKQITRKDSAGLAVYMTKKGEFEWATDVVPEYRWFNGEMNYVTFLTEIDDSAVVEINHPDGEPGDSLSRIWPFKVHRGKQPYDTVLKRFVKPTLYGPKGSGAYWSDFDWDRAITTGMEYAGMEYSGSYDFVETEMYWPISHMVAPKTESLGCADCHSRNGRLQNLAGFYLPGRDANPFVEMLGLLVIISSLAGVLVHGYMRFVSSKRRTGEGHS
;
A
#
# COMPACT_ATOMS: atom_id res chain seq x y z
N MET A 1 0.03 45.59 57.33
CA MET A 1 0.03 44.14 57.64
C MET A 1 -1.03 43.32 56.91
N LYS A 2 -2.29 43.75 56.76
CA LYS A 2 -3.30 42.97 56.01
C LYS A 2 -3.12 42.93 54.47
N LYS A 3 -2.47 43.92 53.85
CA LYS A 3 -2.18 43.90 52.39
C LYS A 3 -0.97 43.05 52.00
N LEU A 4 -0.03 42.81 52.91
CA LEU A 4 1.17 41.99 52.65
C LEU A 4 0.85 40.48 52.75
N LEU A 5 -0.07 40.11 53.65
CA LEU A 5 -0.49 38.73 53.85
C LEU A 5 -1.35 38.19 52.69
N VAL A 6 -2.17 39.02 52.06
CA VAL A 6 -2.99 38.63 50.89
C VAL A 6 -2.12 38.46 49.63
N LEU A 7 -1.05 39.24 49.48
CA LEU A 7 -0.12 39.12 48.35
C LEU A 7 0.73 37.83 48.44
N LEU A 8 1.13 37.44 49.66
CA LEU A 8 1.89 36.20 49.94
C LEU A 8 1.04 34.93 49.78
N ILE A 9 -0.27 34.99 50.06
CA ILE A 9 -1.19 33.85 49.86
C ILE A 9 -1.55 33.68 48.38
N CYS A 10 -1.66 34.77 47.60
CA CYS A 10 -1.87 34.66 46.15
C CYS A 10 -0.62 34.19 45.40
N LEU A 11 0.60 34.53 45.85
CA LEU A 11 1.84 34.03 45.23
C LEU A 11 2.10 32.54 45.51
N SER A 12 1.69 32.02 46.67
CA SER A 12 1.93 30.61 47.04
C SER A 12 0.96 29.64 46.35
N VAL A 13 -0.22 30.09 45.94
CA VAL A 13 -1.18 29.27 45.18
C VAL A 13 -0.83 29.22 43.68
N TYR A 14 -0.10 30.20 43.15
CA TYR A 14 0.32 30.22 41.74
C TYR A 14 1.61 29.41 41.46
N MET A 15 2.38 29.03 42.49
CA MET A 15 3.62 28.25 42.34
C MET A 15 3.43 26.73 42.35
N PHE A 16 2.23 26.21 42.60
CA PHE A 16 1.96 24.76 42.69
C PHE A 16 1.10 24.19 41.55
N TYR A 17 0.76 24.98 40.53
CA TYR A 17 0.00 24.55 39.33
C TYR A 17 0.66 24.99 38.02
N MET A 18 1.99 24.85 37.93
CA MET A 18 2.66 24.78 36.63
C MET A 18 2.95 23.31 36.36
N PRO A 19 2.33 22.67 35.35
CA PRO A 19 2.91 21.45 34.82
C PRO A 19 4.30 21.86 34.32
N SER A 20 5.34 21.34 34.97
CA SER A 20 6.67 21.38 34.40
C SER A 20 6.53 20.82 32.98
N PRO A 21 6.89 21.56 31.91
CA PRO A 21 7.13 20.88 30.66
C PRO A 21 8.25 19.91 30.98
N LEU A 22 7.92 18.61 31.00
CA LEU A 22 8.92 17.59 30.78
C LEU A 22 9.67 18.07 29.55
N SER A 23 10.90 18.53 29.73
CA SER A 23 11.77 18.75 28.60
C SER A 23 12.00 17.36 28.01
N ALA A 24 11.22 17.04 26.99
CA ALA A 24 11.77 16.23 25.92
C ALA A 24 13.00 17.02 25.48
N ARG A 25 14.15 16.59 25.99
CA ARG A 25 15.45 17.09 25.57
C ARG A 25 15.49 16.77 24.08
N SER A 26 15.23 17.76 23.25
CA SER A 26 15.35 17.65 21.80
C SER A 26 16.77 17.18 21.54
N PHE A 27 16.94 15.91 21.19
CA PHE A 27 18.24 15.33 20.89
C PHE A 27 18.72 15.68 19.48
N HIS A 28 18.12 16.69 18.85
CA HIS A 28 18.56 17.23 17.58
C HIS A 28 18.56 18.76 17.66
N LEU A 29 19.73 19.35 17.41
CA LEU A 29 19.89 20.78 17.11
C LEU A 29 18.94 21.16 15.97
N SER A 30 18.36 22.36 16.02
CA SER A 30 17.63 22.94 14.88
C SER A 30 18.54 22.97 13.65
N VAL A 31 18.16 22.25 12.60
CA VAL A 31 18.96 21.90 11.42
C VAL A 31 19.05 23.06 10.40
N ASP A 32 18.80 24.31 10.80
CA ASP A 32 18.74 25.45 9.86
C ASP A 32 20.07 26.16 9.61
N SER A 33 21.21 25.63 10.08
CA SER A 33 22.52 26.26 9.87
C SER A 33 23.69 25.31 9.59
N LEU A 34 23.41 24.04 9.34
CA LEU A 34 24.40 23.11 8.81
C LEU A 34 23.94 22.75 7.40
N MET A 35 24.83 22.87 6.41
CA MET A 35 24.57 22.33 5.08
C MET A 35 24.27 20.84 5.24
N ILE A 36 23.00 20.45 5.06
CA ILE A 36 22.52 19.06 5.25
C ILE A 36 23.18 18.12 4.23
N SER A 37 23.53 18.67 3.06
CA SER A 37 24.30 17.98 2.03
C SER A 37 25.77 18.36 2.07
N THR A 38 26.63 17.39 1.79
CA THR A 38 28.08 17.59 1.63
C THR A 38 28.45 18.12 0.24
N ALA A 39 27.49 18.18 -0.69
CA ALA A 39 27.67 18.63 -2.06
C ALA A 39 26.53 19.56 -2.52
N ASP A 40 26.89 20.57 -3.31
CA ASP A 40 25.98 21.48 -4.00
C ASP A 40 26.11 21.25 -5.51
N HIS A 41 25.14 20.53 -6.08
CA HIS A 41 25.18 20.08 -7.47
C HIS A 41 25.16 21.24 -8.48
N SER A 42 24.62 22.40 -8.11
CA SER A 42 24.65 23.61 -8.96
C SER A 42 26.08 24.13 -9.22
N LYS A 43 27.05 23.74 -8.39
CA LYS A 43 28.45 24.16 -8.50
C LYS A 43 29.31 23.24 -9.38
N PHE A 44 28.84 22.04 -9.74
CA PHE A 44 29.61 21.12 -10.57
C PHE A 44 29.58 21.52 -12.05
N GLU A 45 30.76 21.73 -12.64
CA GLU A 45 30.89 22.12 -14.05
C GLU A 45 30.30 21.06 -15.00
N GLN A 46 30.37 19.79 -14.62
CA GLN A 46 29.74 18.65 -15.32
C GLN A 46 28.24 18.85 -15.56
N LEU A 47 27.55 19.58 -14.66
CA LEU A 47 26.10 19.78 -14.66
C LEU A 47 25.68 21.14 -15.23
N LYS A 48 26.65 22.02 -15.56
CA LYS A 48 26.40 23.37 -16.14
C LYS A 48 26.32 23.38 -17.67
N ARG A 49 26.24 22.21 -18.29
CA ARG A 49 26.08 22.04 -19.73
C ARG A 49 24.63 21.69 -20.08
N PRO A 50 24.19 21.97 -21.32
CA PRO A 50 22.93 21.40 -21.82
C PRO A 50 23.04 19.87 -21.88
N PHE A 51 21.91 19.20 -21.64
CA PHE A 51 21.73 17.76 -21.81
C PHE A 51 20.60 17.53 -22.80
N GLU A 52 20.86 16.71 -23.82
CA GLU A 52 19.85 16.36 -24.82
C GLU A 52 19.00 15.16 -24.37
N THR A 53 19.58 14.30 -23.52
CA THR A 53 18.90 13.09 -23.06
C THR A 53 19.16 12.78 -21.58
N GLY A 54 18.27 11.99 -20.99
CA GLY A 54 18.41 11.48 -19.62
C GLY A 54 19.69 10.67 -19.41
N PRO A 55 20.04 9.73 -20.31
CA PRO A 55 21.32 9.01 -20.24
C PRO A 55 22.58 9.90 -20.21
N GLU A 56 22.58 11.06 -20.87
CA GLU A 56 23.71 12.00 -20.78
C GLU A 56 23.84 12.63 -19.39
N VAL A 57 22.72 12.86 -18.69
CA VAL A 57 22.72 13.29 -17.28
C VAL A 57 23.30 12.19 -16.42
N THR A 58 22.84 10.94 -16.59
CA THR A 58 23.35 9.79 -15.85
C THR A 58 24.86 9.61 -16.04
N GLU A 59 25.36 9.76 -17.27
CA GLU A 59 26.80 9.73 -17.54
C GLU A 59 27.57 10.80 -16.74
N ALA A 60 27.04 12.03 -16.66
CA ALA A 60 27.65 13.07 -15.82
C ALA A 60 27.58 12.74 -14.32
N CYS A 61 26.48 12.16 -13.84
CA CYS A 61 26.36 11.72 -12.44
C CYS A 61 27.40 10.64 -12.11
N LEU A 62 27.67 9.72 -13.03
CA LEU A 62 28.58 8.59 -12.83
C LEU A 62 30.06 9.00 -12.76
N GLU A 63 30.42 10.23 -13.13
CA GLU A 63 31.78 10.77 -12.91
C GLU A 63 32.12 10.87 -11.41
N CYS A 64 31.11 11.07 -10.55
CA CYS A 64 31.27 11.18 -9.10
C CYS A 64 30.62 10.01 -8.33
N HIS A 65 29.48 9.50 -8.81
CA HIS A 65 28.71 8.43 -8.16
C HIS A 65 29.00 7.05 -8.75
N THR A 66 30.28 6.65 -8.75
CA THR A 66 30.80 5.50 -9.52
C THR A 66 30.20 4.13 -9.15
N GLU A 67 29.58 4.01 -7.98
CA GLU A 67 28.96 2.77 -7.50
C GLU A 67 27.42 2.79 -7.55
N ALA A 68 26.80 3.96 -7.73
CA ALA A 68 25.34 4.11 -7.58
C ALA A 68 24.55 3.26 -8.59
N ALA A 69 24.93 3.30 -9.87
CA ALA A 69 24.26 2.47 -10.88
C ALA A 69 24.45 0.97 -10.62
N LYS A 70 25.63 0.53 -10.16
CA LYS A 70 25.89 -0.87 -9.83
C LYS A 70 25.04 -1.34 -8.65
N GLN A 71 24.87 -0.49 -7.64
CA GLN A 71 23.95 -0.72 -6.53
C GLN A 71 22.51 -0.84 -7.02
N ILE A 72 22.04 0.11 -7.82
CA ILE A 72 20.71 0.11 -8.42
C ILE A 72 20.45 -1.16 -9.25
N HIS A 73 21.43 -1.63 -10.02
CA HIS A 73 21.29 -2.83 -10.84
C HIS A 73 20.98 -4.10 -10.03
N GLN A 74 21.30 -4.11 -8.73
CA GLN A 74 21.02 -5.21 -7.81
C GLN A 74 19.66 -5.09 -7.12
N THR A 75 18.85 -4.09 -7.48
CA THR A 75 17.56 -3.84 -6.84
C THR A 75 16.39 -4.34 -7.69
N LYS A 76 15.31 -4.73 -7.01
CA LYS A 76 14.00 -5.01 -7.64
C LYS A 76 13.42 -3.81 -8.42
N HIS A 77 13.83 -2.58 -8.11
CA HIS A 77 13.40 -1.40 -8.87
C HIS A 77 13.98 -1.40 -10.28
N TRP A 78 15.22 -1.89 -10.44
CA TRP A 78 15.88 -2.02 -11.73
C TRP A 78 15.45 -3.27 -12.49
N SER A 79 15.58 -4.46 -11.89
CA SER A 79 15.28 -5.72 -12.59
C SER A 79 13.78 -5.92 -12.81
N TRP A 80 12.94 -5.39 -11.90
CA TRP A 80 11.53 -5.79 -11.78
C TRP A 80 11.34 -7.28 -11.53
N GLU A 81 12.36 -7.93 -10.96
CA GLU A 81 12.39 -9.35 -10.62
C GLU A 81 12.57 -9.53 -9.11
N VAL A 82 11.99 -10.60 -8.59
CA VAL A 82 12.16 -11.06 -7.20
C VAL A 82 12.28 -12.57 -7.21
N LEU A 83 13.47 -13.09 -6.88
CA LEU A 83 13.68 -14.52 -6.73
C LEU A 83 13.16 -14.96 -5.35
N MET A 84 12.09 -15.74 -5.35
CA MET A 84 11.48 -16.25 -4.12
C MET A 84 12.29 -17.41 -3.54
N LYS A 85 12.07 -17.70 -2.25
CA LYS A 85 12.74 -18.80 -1.52
C LYS A 85 12.50 -20.18 -2.14
N ASP A 86 11.35 -20.39 -2.76
CA ASP A 86 10.98 -21.63 -3.46
C ASP A 86 11.58 -21.74 -4.87
N GLY A 87 12.36 -20.74 -5.29
CA GLY A 87 13.01 -20.66 -6.59
C GLY A 87 12.15 -20.06 -7.70
N LYS A 88 10.89 -19.68 -7.45
CA LYS A 88 10.07 -18.99 -8.44
C LYS A 88 10.58 -17.57 -8.67
N MET A 89 10.66 -17.17 -9.93
CA MET A 89 10.92 -15.79 -10.31
C MET A 89 9.60 -15.02 -10.38
N LEU A 90 9.39 -14.11 -9.42
CA LEU A 90 8.28 -13.17 -9.41
C LEU A 90 8.78 -11.77 -9.77
N GLY A 91 7.98 -10.75 -9.47
CA GLY A 91 8.26 -9.37 -9.83
C GLY A 91 7.40 -8.90 -11.00
N LYS A 92 7.42 -7.59 -11.27
CA LYS A 92 6.50 -6.93 -12.21
C LYS A 92 6.66 -7.44 -13.66
N GLN A 93 7.81 -8.00 -14.02
CA GLN A 93 8.02 -8.66 -15.31
C GLN A 93 7.23 -9.98 -15.44
N HIS A 94 7.14 -10.74 -14.35
CA HIS A 94 6.74 -12.16 -14.39
C HIS A 94 5.32 -12.41 -13.90
N VAL A 95 4.82 -11.60 -12.97
CA VAL A 95 3.50 -11.83 -12.35
C VAL A 95 2.35 -11.32 -13.20
N VAL A 96 1.25 -12.08 -13.17
CA VAL A 96 -0.04 -11.65 -13.71
C VAL A 96 -0.63 -10.56 -12.78
N ASN A 97 -1.30 -9.57 -13.35
CA ASN A 97 -2.19 -8.68 -12.58
C ASN A 97 -3.53 -8.51 -13.32
N ASN A 98 -4.59 -8.20 -12.59
CA ASN A 98 -5.90 -7.88 -13.17
C ASN A 98 -6.12 -6.39 -13.46
N PHE A 99 -5.05 -5.65 -13.72
CA PHE A 99 -5.11 -4.29 -14.23
C PHE A 99 -4.74 -4.29 -15.72
N CYS A 100 -3.45 -4.12 -16.02
CA CYS A 100 -2.91 -4.08 -17.38
C CYS A 100 -2.36 -5.44 -17.86
N ILE A 101 -2.57 -6.51 -17.09
CA ILE A 101 -2.22 -7.90 -17.42
C ILE A 101 -0.70 -8.15 -17.41
N SER A 102 0.03 -7.71 -18.43
CA SER A 102 1.46 -8.00 -18.62
C SER A 102 2.29 -6.78 -19.01
N VAL A 103 3.58 -6.79 -18.63
CA VAL A 103 4.56 -5.80 -19.09
C VAL A 103 5.10 -6.14 -20.48
N GLU A 104 5.42 -7.42 -20.73
CA GLU A 104 5.96 -7.87 -22.01
C GLU A 104 5.00 -7.59 -23.17
N GLY A 105 5.54 -7.02 -24.24
CA GLY A 105 4.79 -6.53 -25.39
C GLY A 105 4.17 -5.15 -25.19
N ASN A 106 4.26 -4.59 -23.98
CA ASN A 106 3.65 -3.31 -23.58
C ASN A 106 4.68 -2.35 -22.93
N GLU A 107 5.96 -2.68 -22.98
CA GLU A 107 7.04 -2.04 -22.23
C GLU A 107 7.02 -0.52 -22.35
N PRO A 108 6.91 0.11 -23.55
CA PRO A 108 7.01 1.57 -23.66
C PRO A 108 5.97 2.34 -22.84
N ARG A 109 4.81 1.73 -22.58
CA ARG A 109 3.76 2.29 -21.73
C ARG A 109 3.98 1.98 -20.26
N CYS A 110 4.48 0.79 -19.94
CA CYS A 110 4.66 0.31 -18.57
C CYS A 110 5.90 0.89 -17.90
N THR A 111 6.98 1.08 -18.66
CA THR A 111 8.30 1.51 -18.19
C THR A 111 8.41 3.02 -18.01
N SER A 112 7.33 3.78 -18.24
CA SER A 112 7.22 5.13 -17.70
C SER A 112 7.27 5.15 -16.16
N CYS A 113 7.09 3.99 -15.50
CA CYS A 113 7.29 3.80 -14.06
C CYS A 113 8.53 2.94 -13.73
N HIS A 114 9.40 2.66 -14.70
CA HIS A 114 10.69 1.99 -14.44
C HIS A 114 11.74 3.06 -14.10
N ILE A 115 12.74 2.72 -13.29
CA ILE A 115 13.82 3.66 -12.89
C ILE A 115 14.96 3.69 -13.92
N GLY A 116 14.62 3.54 -15.20
CA GLY A 116 15.58 3.54 -16.29
C GLY A 116 15.04 4.18 -17.57
N TYR A 117 15.93 4.28 -18.54
CA TYR A 117 15.72 4.94 -19.83
C TYR A 117 15.82 3.94 -20.98
N GLY A 118 14.78 3.83 -21.79
CA GLY A 118 14.83 3.12 -23.07
C GLY A 118 14.41 1.65 -23.00
N TRP A 119 13.84 1.19 -21.88
CA TRP A 119 13.26 -0.15 -21.82
C TRP A 119 11.93 -0.18 -22.58
N LYS A 120 12.05 -0.43 -23.89
CA LYS A 120 10.96 -0.42 -24.86
C LYS A 120 10.61 -1.81 -25.40
N ASP A 121 11.51 -2.78 -25.20
CA ASP A 121 11.38 -4.16 -25.64
C ASP A 121 12.36 -5.07 -24.87
N ARG A 122 12.36 -6.36 -25.18
CA ARG A 122 13.16 -7.43 -24.56
C ARG A 122 14.67 -7.31 -24.77
N ASN A 123 15.14 -6.42 -25.64
CA ASN A 123 16.56 -6.19 -25.90
C ASN A 123 17.14 -5.06 -25.03
N PHE A 124 16.42 -4.64 -23.98
CA PHE A 124 16.93 -3.65 -23.04
C PHE A 124 18.19 -4.16 -22.33
N ASP A 125 19.24 -3.34 -22.35
CA ASP A 125 20.51 -3.67 -21.71
C ASP A 125 20.46 -3.31 -20.21
N PHE A 126 20.10 -4.29 -19.38
CA PHE A 126 20.12 -4.19 -17.92
C PHE A 126 21.52 -4.05 -17.31
N THR A 127 22.60 -4.19 -18.11
CA THR A 127 23.98 -3.99 -17.63
C THR A 127 24.47 -2.56 -17.84
N SER A 128 23.73 -1.76 -18.63
CA SER A 128 24.11 -0.40 -18.99
C SER A 128 23.86 0.60 -17.89
N GLN A 129 24.92 1.05 -17.23
CA GLN A 129 24.82 2.03 -16.13
C GLN A 129 24.22 3.37 -16.58
N ARG A 130 24.46 3.79 -17.83
CA ARG A 130 23.89 5.05 -18.38
C ARG A 130 22.37 4.99 -18.54
N ASN A 131 21.78 3.80 -18.55
CA ASN A 131 20.33 3.65 -18.66
C ASN A 131 19.63 3.80 -17.30
N VAL A 132 20.35 3.91 -16.18
CA VAL A 132 19.75 4.22 -14.88
C VAL A 132 19.20 5.65 -14.90
N ASP A 133 17.99 5.83 -14.40
CA ASP A 133 17.42 7.16 -14.21
C ASP A 133 17.61 7.61 -12.76
N CYS A 134 18.63 8.43 -12.53
CA CYS A 134 18.89 9.04 -11.24
C CYS A 134 17.84 10.10 -10.86
N LEU A 135 17.23 10.77 -11.84
CA LEU A 135 16.42 11.97 -11.60
C LEU A 135 15.02 11.65 -11.10
N VAL A 136 14.41 10.52 -11.50
CA VAL A 136 13.05 10.18 -11.05
C VAL A 136 12.92 10.10 -9.53
N CYS A 137 13.96 9.65 -8.84
CA CYS A 137 13.99 9.58 -7.37
C CYS A 137 14.57 10.84 -6.72
N HIS A 138 15.47 11.56 -7.40
CA HIS A 138 16.26 12.63 -6.79
C HIS A 138 15.90 14.04 -7.27
N ASP A 139 14.94 14.23 -8.17
CA ASP A 139 14.49 15.57 -8.55
C ASP A 139 13.99 16.37 -7.33
N GLY A 140 14.71 17.42 -6.97
CA GLY A 140 14.31 18.37 -5.92
C GLY A 140 13.47 19.54 -6.42
N THR A 141 13.22 19.64 -7.72
CA THR A 141 12.49 20.76 -8.34
C THR A 141 10.98 20.51 -8.46
N GLY A 142 10.56 19.24 -8.48
CA GLY A 142 9.19 18.83 -8.75
C GLY A 142 8.77 18.98 -10.21
N THR A 143 9.72 19.19 -11.12
CA THR A 143 9.46 19.41 -12.56
C THR A 143 9.80 18.21 -13.43
N TYR A 144 10.56 17.24 -12.91
CA TYR A 144 10.92 16.04 -13.65
C TYR A 144 9.71 15.10 -13.81
N LYS A 145 9.39 14.75 -15.06
CA LYS A 145 8.34 13.80 -15.36
C LYS A 145 8.64 12.97 -16.60
N LYS A 146 8.55 11.65 -16.46
CA LYS A 146 8.63 10.71 -17.58
C LYS A 146 7.46 10.88 -18.54
N TYR A 147 7.74 10.83 -19.83
CA TYR A 147 6.70 10.84 -20.85
C TYR A 147 5.93 9.50 -20.77
N PRO A 148 4.58 9.52 -20.69
CA PRO A 148 3.81 8.32 -20.34
C PRO A 148 3.97 7.14 -21.32
N SER A 149 4.39 7.38 -22.56
CA SER A 149 4.71 6.33 -23.54
C SER A 149 6.13 6.44 -24.09
N GLY A 150 7.03 7.05 -23.32
CA GLY A 150 8.41 7.32 -23.71
C GLY A 150 9.40 6.22 -23.33
N ALA A 151 8.93 5.04 -22.93
CA ALA A 151 9.81 3.94 -22.47
C ALA A 151 10.81 4.36 -21.39
N GLY A 152 10.35 5.16 -20.41
CA GLY A 152 11.19 5.68 -19.34
C GLY A 152 11.81 7.06 -19.61
N HIS A 153 11.81 7.56 -20.84
CA HIS A 153 12.33 8.90 -21.13
C HIS A 153 11.33 10.01 -20.73
N PRO A 154 11.79 11.18 -20.22
CA PRO A 154 10.98 12.39 -20.16
C PRO A 154 10.76 12.96 -21.57
N ALA A 155 9.96 14.03 -21.67
CA ALA A 155 9.90 14.78 -22.92
C ALA A 155 11.17 15.65 -23.06
N TYR A 156 11.88 15.50 -24.18
CA TYR A 156 13.06 16.31 -24.53
C TYR A 156 12.72 17.55 -25.35
N SER A 157 11.49 17.62 -25.85
CA SER A 157 10.93 18.78 -26.54
C SER A 157 9.49 18.95 -26.13
N ASP A 158 8.97 20.18 -26.21
CA ASP A 158 7.56 20.45 -25.98
C ASP A 158 6.70 19.56 -26.87
N THR A 159 5.76 18.86 -26.25
CA THR A 159 4.89 17.89 -26.92
C THR A 159 3.51 17.91 -26.27
N SER A 160 2.69 16.89 -26.55
CA SER A 160 1.42 16.68 -25.89
C SER A 160 1.19 15.22 -25.55
N PHE A 161 0.37 14.97 -24.54
CA PHE A 161 -0.13 13.64 -24.23
C PHE A 161 -1.61 13.72 -23.88
N GLY A 162 -2.44 12.90 -24.55
CA GLY A 162 -3.89 12.93 -24.34
C GLY A 162 -4.54 14.29 -24.65
N GLY A 163 -4.00 15.04 -25.61
CA GLY A 163 -4.48 16.37 -25.99
C GLY A 163 -4.09 17.50 -25.04
N LYS A 164 -3.29 17.21 -24.01
CA LYS A 164 -2.77 18.22 -23.07
C LYS A 164 -1.30 18.53 -23.38
N PRO A 165 -0.85 19.80 -23.29
CA PRO A 165 0.56 20.14 -23.37
C PRO A 165 1.39 19.32 -22.37
N PHE A 166 2.55 18.87 -22.82
CA PHE A 166 3.54 18.18 -22.02
C PHE A 166 4.90 18.82 -22.34
N PRO A 167 5.33 19.81 -21.53
CA PRO A 167 6.53 20.58 -21.82
C PRO A 167 7.79 19.71 -21.72
N ALA A 168 8.86 20.14 -22.38
CA ALA A 168 10.18 19.56 -22.20
C ALA A 168 10.65 19.70 -20.74
N VAL A 169 11.39 18.71 -20.26
CA VAL A 169 12.07 18.81 -18.95
C VAL A 169 13.40 19.53 -19.16
N ASP A 170 13.66 20.57 -18.36
CA ASP A 170 14.98 21.19 -18.27
C ASP A 170 15.91 20.28 -17.46
N LEU A 171 16.59 19.37 -18.16
CA LEU A 171 17.45 18.36 -17.55
C LEU A 171 18.63 18.98 -16.79
N ALA A 172 19.20 20.08 -17.26
CA ALA A 172 20.31 20.75 -16.58
C ALA A 172 19.83 21.37 -15.26
N TYR A 173 18.67 22.03 -15.28
CA TYR A 173 18.07 22.58 -14.07
C TYR A 173 17.74 21.49 -13.05
N VAL A 174 17.11 20.39 -13.47
CA VAL A 174 16.80 19.25 -12.57
C VAL A 174 18.08 18.65 -11.99
N ALA A 175 19.09 18.37 -12.83
CA ALA A 175 20.35 17.77 -12.40
C ALA A 175 21.11 18.63 -11.37
N GLN A 176 21.06 19.96 -11.51
CA GLN A 176 21.69 20.89 -10.57
C GLN A 176 20.95 21.02 -9.24
N ASN A 177 19.69 20.59 -9.17
CA ASN A 177 18.81 20.72 -8.01
C ASN A 177 18.35 19.35 -7.49
N VAL A 178 19.19 18.33 -7.63
CA VAL A 178 18.93 17.02 -7.04
C VAL A 178 18.96 17.08 -5.51
N ALA A 179 18.08 16.30 -4.88
CA ALA A 179 17.89 16.25 -3.44
C ALA A 179 17.64 14.82 -2.95
N ASN A 180 17.51 14.66 -1.63
CA ASN A 180 16.98 13.41 -1.08
C ASN A 180 15.54 13.20 -1.56
N PRO A 181 15.14 11.95 -1.86
CA PRO A 181 13.79 11.66 -2.31
C PRO A 181 12.74 12.11 -1.28
N ASN A 182 11.62 12.63 -1.78
CA ASN A 182 10.44 12.91 -0.98
C ASN A 182 9.22 12.11 -1.52
N ARG A 183 8.05 12.33 -0.91
CA ARG A 183 6.81 11.61 -1.28
C ARG A 183 6.39 11.83 -2.73
N HIS A 184 6.67 13.01 -3.32
CA HIS A 184 6.39 13.27 -4.73
C HIS A 184 7.24 12.36 -5.63
N ASN A 185 8.54 12.21 -5.37
CA ASN A 185 9.43 11.37 -6.18
C ASN A 185 8.95 9.90 -6.23
N CYS A 186 8.66 9.32 -5.06
CA CYS A 186 8.11 7.96 -4.97
C CYS A 186 6.72 7.86 -5.61
N GLY A 187 5.90 8.90 -5.39
CA GLY A 187 4.53 9.02 -5.85
C GLY A 187 4.35 8.99 -7.37
N ILE A 188 5.31 9.51 -8.14
CA ILE A 188 5.30 9.48 -9.62
C ILE A 188 4.98 8.08 -10.17
N CYS A 189 5.43 7.03 -9.47
CA CYS A 189 5.17 5.65 -9.84
C CYS A 189 4.19 4.94 -8.90
N HIS A 190 4.31 5.16 -7.58
CA HIS A 190 3.55 4.41 -6.58
C HIS A 190 2.10 4.86 -6.42
N PHE A 191 1.79 6.13 -6.71
CA PHE A 191 0.43 6.70 -6.67
C PHE A 191 -0.30 6.48 -8.01
N GLU A 192 0.44 6.45 -9.13
CA GLU A 192 -0.10 6.44 -10.49
C GLU A 192 -0.25 5.02 -11.12
N GLY A 193 -0.09 3.97 -10.32
CA GLY A 193 -0.13 2.58 -10.78
C GLY A 193 -1.49 2.18 -11.39
N GLY A 194 -1.52 1.31 -12.41
CA GLY A 194 -2.78 0.88 -13.06
C GLY A 194 -3.32 1.87 -14.10
N GLY A 195 -2.54 2.88 -14.46
CA GLY A 195 -2.83 3.83 -15.53
C GLY A 195 -3.34 5.19 -15.06
N GLY A 196 -3.20 5.50 -13.78
CA GLY A 196 -3.49 6.81 -13.18
C GLY A 196 -3.46 6.76 -11.64
N ASP A 197 -3.59 7.94 -11.06
CA ASP A 197 -3.66 8.18 -9.61
C ASP A 197 -4.75 7.35 -8.90
N ALA A 198 -4.43 6.85 -7.71
CA ALA A 198 -5.31 6.07 -6.82
C ALA A 198 -5.88 4.77 -7.40
N VAL A 199 -5.56 4.38 -8.63
CA VAL A 199 -6.22 3.24 -9.30
C VAL A 199 -5.86 1.90 -8.64
N LYS A 200 -4.60 1.67 -8.29
CA LYS A 200 -4.08 0.33 -7.95
C LYS A 200 -4.08 -0.03 -6.46
N HIS A 201 -3.30 0.66 -5.63
CA HIS A 201 -3.08 0.23 -4.23
C HIS A 201 -4.24 0.61 -3.30
N GLY A 202 -4.85 1.79 -3.51
CA GLY A 202 -5.96 2.30 -2.69
C GLY A 202 -5.54 2.95 -1.38
N ASP A 203 -4.38 2.59 -0.81
CA ASP A 203 -3.75 3.26 0.34
C ASP A 203 -2.59 4.19 -0.07
N LEU A 204 -2.33 4.34 -1.37
CA LEU A 204 -1.29 5.21 -1.91
C LEU A 204 -1.83 6.01 -3.10
N ASP A 205 -1.95 7.33 -2.93
CA ASP A 205 -2.40 8.28 -3.94
C ASP A 205 -1.79 9.68 -3.73
N ASN A 206 -1.98 10.60 -4.68
CA ASN A 206 -1.39 11.94 -4.63
C ASN A 206 -1.80 12.81 -3.43
N SER A 207 -2.88 12.47 -2.70
CA SER A 207 -3.22 13.15 -1.43
C SER A 207 -2.13 12.99 -0.36
N LEU A 208 -1.26 11.98 -0.49
CA LEU A 208 -0.14 11.72 0.41
C LEU A 208 1.08 12.62 0.17
N ILE A 209 1.05 13.52 -0.83
CA ILE A 209 2.14 14.49 -1.02
C ILE A 209 2.16 15.49 0.16
N GLU A 210 0.99 16.01 0.54
CA GLU A 210 0.82 16.92 1.69
C GLU A 210 -0.45 16.55 2.48
N PRO A 211 -0.47 15.38 3.15
CA PRO A 211 -1.69 14.87 3.76
C PRO A 211 -2.01 15.57 5.09
N MET A 212 -3.30 15.67 5.39
CA MET A 212 -3.79 15.91 6.74
C MET A 212 -3.70 14.63 7.59
N ALA A 213 -3.75 14.76 8.91
CA ALA A 213 -3.55 13.63 9.82
C ALA A 213 -4.63 12.54 9.71
N HIS A 214 -5.84 12.90 9.26
CA HIS A 214 -6.92 11.94 9.00
C HIS A 214 -6.65 11.07 7.77
N VAL A 215 -5.78 11.49 6.85
CA VAL A 215 -5.34 10.67 5.71
C VAL A 215 -4.25 9.71 6.18
N ASP A 216 -3.15 10.24 6.71
CA ASP A 216 -2.06 9.46 7.29
C ASP A 216 -1.32 10.24 8.38
N VAL A 217 -1.27 9.70 9.59
CA VAL A 217 -0.64 10.36 10.75
C VAL A 217 0.89 10.44 10.67
N HIS A 218 1.55 9.53 9.94
CA HIS A 218 3.01 9.51 9.82
C HIS A 218 3.48 10.53 8.78
N MET A 219 2.76 10.61 7.66
CA MET A 219 3.09 11.51 6.56
C MET A 219 2.49 12.93 6.73
N SER A 220 1.67 13.15 7.76
CA SER A 220 0.94 14.41 7.94
C SER A 220 1.84 15.64 7.92
N THR A 221 1.47 16.63 7.10
CA THR A 221 2.11 17.96 7.03
C THR A 221 1.46 18.99 7.95
N GLU A 222 0.48 18.58 8.76
CA GLU A 222 -0.13 19.46 9.75
C GLU A 222 0.91 19.99 10.75
N LYS A 223 0.54 21.07 11.44
CA LYS A 223 1.35 21.60 12.53
C LYS A 223 1.54 20.52 13.60
N ASP A 224 2.79 20.28 13.99
CA ASP A 224 3.20 19.21 14.92
C ASP A 224 3.05 17.78 14.35
N GLY A 225 2.74 17.64 13.05
CA GLY A 225 2.78 16.38 12.31
C GLY A 225 4.21 15.89 12.09
N LEU A 226 4.37 14.57 11.92
CA LEU A 226 5.68 13.95 11.73
C LEU A 226 6.29 14.24 10.35
N ASN A 227 5.46 14.56 9.36
CA ASN A 227 5.85 14.86 7.99
C ASN A 227 6.85 13.85 7.39
N MET A 228 6.71 12.56 7.73
CA MET A 228 7.62 11.53 7.25
C MET A 228 7.56 11.41 5.72
N THR A 229 8.72 11.31 5.11
CA THR A 229 8.91 10.85 3.73
C THR A 229 8.89 9.32 3.68
N CYS A 230 8.81 8.75 2.48
CA CYS A 230 8.83 7.30 2.30
C CYS A 230 10.11 6.67 2.87
N THR A 231 11.25 7.36 2.72
CA THR A 231 12.57 6.88 3.16
C THR A 231 12.78 6.91 4.67
N ASP A 232 11.92 7.58 5.44
CA ASP A 232 12.00 7.57 6.90
C ASP A 232 11.57 6.21 7.48
N CYS A 233 10.65 5.52 6.80
CA CYS A 233 10.25 4.13 7.14
C CYS A 233 10.97 3.11 6.24
N HIS A 234 11.05 3.38 4.94
CA HIS A 234 11.80 2.57 3.97
C HIS A 234 13.27 2.97 3.95
N GLN A 235 13.92 2.93 5.12
CA GLN A 235 15.31 3.34 5.28
C GLN A 235 16.21 2.56 4.34
N THR A 236 16.85 3.27 3.42
CA THR A 236 17.53 2.68 2.26
C THR A 236 19.04 2.69 2.48
N GLU A 237 19.68 1.54 2.27
CA GLU A 237 21.14 1.38 2.28
C GLU A 237 21.60 0.79 0.94
N GLY A 238 22.66 1.36 0.34
CA GLY A 238 23.17 0.88 -0.95
C GLY A 238 22.10 0.84 -2.05
N HIS A 239 21.19 1.82 -2.06
CA HIS A 239 20.00 1.89 -2.93
C HIS A 239 19.00 0.72 -2.79
N GLN A 240 19.18 -0.19 -1.83
CA GLN A 240 18.24 -1.26 -1.52
C GLN A 240 17.11 -0.72 -0.65
N VAL A 241 15.96 -0.48 -1.28
CA VAL A 241 14.75 -0.01 -0.60
C VAL A 241 14.05 -1.22 0.06
N PRO A 242 13.97 -1.27 1.41
CA PRO A 242 13.32 -2.36 2.12
C PRO A 242 11.80 -2.28 1.99
N GLY A 243 11.12 -3.32 2.45
CA GLY A 243 9.68 -3.46 2.26
C GLY A 243 9.35 -3.99 0.87
N SER A 244 8.69 -5.14 0.83
CA SER A 244 8.29 -5.80 -0.42
C SER A 244 6.88 -6.31 -0.27
N ARG A 245 6.05 -6.11 -1.29
CA ARG A 245 4.75 -6.78 -1.36
C ARG A 245 4.87 -8.28 -1.67
N TYR A 246 6.02 -8.71 -2.18
CA TYR A 246 6.29 -10.12 -2.51
C TYR A 246 6.80 -10.88 -1.29
N GLU A 247 7.48 -10.19 -0.37
CA GLU A 247 7.99 -10.75 0.89
C GLU A 247 7.67 -9.80 2.05
N PRO A 248 6.38 -9.57 2.36
CA PRO A 248 5.98 -8.69 3.44
C PRO A 248 6.20 -9.37 4.81
N HIS A 249 6.52 -8.57 5.82
CA HIS A 249 6.70 -9.05 7.18
C HIS A 249 5.37 -9.04 7.93
N ALA A 250 4.68 -10.19 8.00
CA ALA A 250 3.36 -10.26 8.63
C ALA A 250 3.39 -10.11 10.16
N ARG A 251 4.42 -10.66 10.81
CA ARG A 251 4.61 -10.60 12.25
C ARG A 251 6.05 -10.24 12.58
N ASP A 252 6.24 -9.00 13.01
CA ASP A 252 7.48 -8.61 13.68
C ASP A 252 7.53 -9.18 15.11
N VAL A 253 8.64 -9.84 15.42
CA VAL A 253 8.97 -10.41 16.73
C VAL A 253 10.20 -9.75 17.35
N HIS A 254 10.95 -8.94 16.60
CA HIS A 254 12.13 -8.24 17.09
C HIS A 254 11.70 -7.04 17.95
N GLY A 255 10.81 -6.20 17.42
CA GLY A 255 10.25 -5.07 18.16
C GLY A 255 10.96 -3.77 17.85
N PHE A 256 11.39 -3.05 18.89
CA PHE A 256 11.83 -1.65 18.74
C PHE A 256 13.28 -1.57 18.24
N ASP A 257 13.48 -0.97 17.07
CA ASP A 257 14.77 -0.93 16.35
C ASP A 257 15.55 0.39 16.57
N TYR A 258 14.95 1.42 17.14
CA TYR A 258 15.61 2.74 17.30
C TYR A 258 16.46 2.84 18.59
N PRO A 259 17.51 3.70 18.64
CA PRO A 259 17.97 4.65 17.61
C PRO A 259 18.99 4.07 16.60
N LEU A 260 19.39 2.81 16.76
CA LEU A 260 20.36 2.13 15.89
C LEU A 260 19.70 0.85 15.37
N PRO A 261 19.00 0.91 14.22
CA PRO A 261 18.36 -0.26 13.65
C PRO A 261 19.40 -1.33 13.35
N ASP A 262 19.19 -2.53 13.89
CA ASP A 262 19.92 -3.75 13.55
C ASP A 262 19.16 -4.61 12.50
N ASP A 263 17.96 -4.18 12.10
CA ASP A 263 17.16 -4.70 10.98
C ASP A 263 16.42 -3.54 10.24
N TYR A 264 15.67 -3.86 9.18
CA TYR A 264 14.94 -2.87 8.38
C TYR A 264 13.66 -2.37 9.08
N PRO A 265 13.51 -1.07 9.36
CA PRO A 265 12.46 -0.51 10.23
C PRO A 265 11.06 -0.42 9.59
N THR A 266 10.75 -1.29 8.62
CA THR A 266 9.53 -1.20 7.79
C THR A 266 8.25 -1.71 8.48
N THR A 267 8.32 -2.02 9.78
CA THR A 267 7.17 -2.50 10.55
C THR A 267 6.73 -1.45 11.57
N CYS A 268 5.50 -1.55 12.05
CA CYS A 268 5.00 -0.67 13.11
C CYS A 268 5.81 -0.84 14.40
N SER A 269 6.23 -2.07 14.70
CA SER A 269 6.90 -2.41 15.95
C SER A 269 8.32 -1.85 16.04
N SER A 270 8.99 -1.62 14.91
CA SER A 270 10.28 -0.92 14.81
C SER A 270 10.29 0.43 15.54
N CYS A 271 9.17 1.17 15.51
CA CYS A 271 9.02 2.48 16.15
C CYS A 271 8.10 2.47 17.39
N HIS A 272 7.20 1.49 17.51
CA HIS A 272 6.17 1.48 18.55
C HIS A 272 6.35 0.35 19.59
N GLY A 273 7.28 -0.57 19.35
CA GLY A 273 7.43 -1.80 20.12
C GLY A 273 6.28 -2.78 19.93
N LEU A 274 6.25 -3.81 20.77
CA LEU A 274 5.21 -4.86 20.75
C LEU A 274 4.03 -4.55 21.68
N GLU A 275 4.19 -3.62 22.63
CA GLU A 275 3.17 -3.29 23.64
C GLU A 275 2.86 -1.78 23.68
N PRO A 276 2.39 -1.17 22.58
CA PRO A 276 2.21 0.28 22.51
C PRO A 276 1.05 0.83 23.37
N HIS A 277 0.09 -0.01 23.79
CA HIS A 277 -1.12 0.43 24.47
C HIS A 277 -0.96 0.48 25.99
N LYS A 278 -0.52 1.63 26.52
CA LYS A 278 -0.30 1.84 27.96
C LYS A 278 -1.59 1.99 28.77
N ASP A 279 -2.57 2.70 28.21
CA ASP A 279 -3.83 3.01 28.90
C ASP A 279 -4.82 1.83 28.91
N TYR A 280 -4.65 0.88 27.98
CA TYR A 280 -5.53 -0.28 27.85
C TYR A 280 -4.74 -1.53 27.45
N ALA A 281 -4.01 -2.08 28.41
CA ALA A 281 -3.07 -3.19 28.20
C ALA A 281 -3.68 -4.41 27.50
N LYS A 282 -5.00 -4.63 27.61
CA LYS A 282 -5.69 -5.74 26.90
C LYS A 282 -5.57 -5.66 25.37
N LEU A 283 -5.35 -4.47 24.80
CA LEU A 283 -5.09 -4.32 23.37
C LEU A 283 -3.73 -4.90 22.97
N ASN A 284 -2.75 -4.95 23.88
CA ASN A 284 -1.46 -5.56 23.57
C ASN A 284 -1.60 -7.07 23.33
N ASP A 285 -2.50 -7.78 24.05
CA ASP A 285 -2.79 -9.19 23.76
C ASP A 285 -3.30 -9.42 22.32
N HIS A 286 -3.91 -8.40 21.69
CA HIS A 286 -4.45 -8.56 20.34
C HIS A 286 -3.34 -8.62 19.29
N VAL A 287 -2.16 -8.06 19.56
CA VAL A 287 -1.04 -8.07 18.59
C VAL A 287 -0.52 -9.49 18.33
N ASP A 288 -0.91 -10.48 19.14
CA ASP A 288 -0.62 -11.89 18.85
C ASP A 288 -1.37 -12.43 17.64
N LYS A 289 -2.54 -11.87 17.34
CA LYS A 289 -3.45 -12.36 16.30
C LYS A 289 -3.89 -11.29 15.31
N LEU A 290 -3.74 -10.01 15.61
CA LEU A 290 -4.07 -8.88 14.74
C LEU A 290 -2.80 -8.13 14.36
N ALA A 291 -2.67 -7.79 13.07
CA ALA A 291 -1.71 -6.81 12.62
C ALA A 291 -2.10 -5.41 13.12
N CYS A 292 -1.13 -4.52 13.36
CA CYS A 292 -1.40 -3.13 13.74
C CYS A 292 -2.27 -2.44 12.67
N GLN A 293 -1.97 -2.71 11.41
CA GLN A 293 -2.67 -2.23 10.22
C GLN A 293 -4.17 -2.53 10.28
N THR A 294 -4.57 -3.71 10.78
CA THR A 294 -5.98 -4.11 10.86
C THR A 294 -6.82 -3.14 11.68
N CYS A 295 -6.30 -2.68 12.82
CA CYS A 295 -7.01 -1.75 13.71
C CYS A 295 -6.79 -0.28 13.32
N HIS A 296 -5.62 0.04 12.78
CA HIS A 296 -5.18 1.42 12.57
C HIS A 296 -5.41 1.94 11.15
N ILE A 297 -5.86 1.10 10.22
CA ILE A 297 -6.24 1.50 8.85
C ILE A 297 -7.71 1.07 8.62
N PRO A 298 -8.69 1.79 9.21
CA PRO A 298 -10.10 1.41 9.17
C PRO A 298 -10.69 1.48 7.74
N THR A 299 -10.21 2.41 6.93
CA THR A 299 -10.56 2.59 5.52
C THR A 299 -9.33 3.01 4.70
N ILE A 300 -9.36 2.70 3.42
CA ILE A 300 -8.45 3.22 2.38
C ILE A 300 -9.24 4.06 1.38
N ALA A 301 -8.58 4.65 0.39
CA ALA A 301 -9.22 5.49 -0.63
C ALA A 301 -10.03 6.65 -0.02
N ARG A 302 -9.47 7.27 1.03
CA ARG A 302 -10.12 8.31 1.83
C ARG A 302 -10.32 9.62 1.06
N GLU A 303 -9.31 10.01 0.29
CA GLU A 303 -9.35 11.27 -0.49
C GLU A 303 -9.67 11.05 -1.96
N ARG A 304 -9.32 9.86 -2.50
CA ARG A 304 -9.42 9.55 -3.92
C ARG A 304 -10.05 8.18 -4.15
N PRO A 305 -11.02 8.06 -5.07
CA PRO A 305 -11.60 6.78 -5.44
C PRO A 305 -10.55 5.80 -5.97
N THR A 306 -10.60 4.56 -5.53
CA THR A 306 -9.78 3.47 -6.07
C THR A 306 -10.62 2.52 -6.91
N LYS A 307 -10.01 1.92 -7.92
CA LYS A 307 -10.72 0.94 -8.76
C LYS A 307 -10.85 -0.36 -8.00
N MET A 308 -12.07 -0.90 -7.95
CA MET A 308 -12.40 -2.16 -7.28
C MET A 308 -12.75 -3.27 -8.27
N TRP A 309 -13.15 -2.90 -9.49
CA TRP A 309 -13.49 -3.82 -10.56
C TRP A 309 -12.93 -3.38 -11.92
N TRP A 310 -12.44 -4.32 -12.72
CA TRP A 310 -12.09 -4.12 -14.13
C TRP A 310 -12.51 -5.32 -15.00
N ASP A 311 -13.52 -5.14 -15.86
CA ASP A 311 -13.96 -6.15 -16.82
C ASP A 311 -13.47 -5.86 -18.24
N TRP A 312 -12.44 -6.58 -18.68
CA TRP A 312 -11.90 -6.51 -20.04
C TRP A 312 -12.82 -7.16 -21.09
N SER A 313 -13.72 -8.07 -20.71
CA SER A 313 -14.65 -8.75 -21.64
C SER A 313 -15.63 -7.78 -22.30
N LYS A 314 -15.88 -6.63 -21.66
CA LYS A 314 -16.74 -5.56 -22.19
C LYS A 314 -16.02 -4.63 -23.16
N ALA A 315 -14.70 -4.73 -23.30
CA ALA A 315 -13.94 -3.84 -24.17
C ALA A 315 -14.35 -4.02 -25.65
N GLY A 316 -14.16 -2.96 -26.46
CA GLY A 316 -14.47 -2.99 -27.90
C GLY A 316 -15.87 -2.49 -28.30
N GLN A 317 -16.68 -1.95 -27.38
CA GLN A 317 -17.93 -1.26 -27.75
C GLN A 317 -17.65 0.18 -28.22
N PHE A 318 -18.24 0.55 -29.35
CA PHE A 318 -18.18 1.88 -29.96
C PHE A 318 -19.55 2.57 -29.91
N ASP A 319 -19.60 3.86 -30.22
CA ASP A 319 -20.89 4.53 -30.50
C ASP A 319 -21.48 4.10 -31.85
N GLU A 320 -22.69 4.59 -32.14
CA GLU A 320 -23.41 4.32 -33.40
C GLU A 320 -22.63 4.79 -34.64
N GLN A 321 -21.68 5.72 -34.49
CA GLN A 321 -20.84 6.24 -35.56
C GLN A 321 -19.48 5.53 -35.65
N GLY A 322 -19.26 4.48 -34.86
CA GLY A 322 -18.01 3.71 -34.83
C GLY A 322 -16.85 4.45 -34.16
N LYS A 323 -17.11 5.49 -33.35
CA LYS A 323 -16.08 6.19 -32.58
C LYS A 323 -15.93 5.57 -31.20
N GLN A 324 -14.72 5.68 -30.65
CA GLN A 324 -14.42 5.21 -29.30
C GLN A 324 -15.20 6.06 -28.29
N ILE A 325 -15.75 5.39 -27.28
CA ILE A 325 -16.53 6.01 -26.22
C ILE A 325 -15.80 5.89 -24.88
N THR A 326 -16.08 6.87 -24.03
CA THR A 326 -15.75 6.82 -22.60
C THR A 326 -17.00 7.25 -21.86
N ARG A 327 -17.58 6.36 -21.05
CA ARG A 327 -18.70 6.68 -20.16
C ARG A 327 -18.15 7.00 -18.79
N LYS A 328 -18.71 8.02 -18.16
CA LYS A 328 -18.34 8.47 -16.83
C LYS A 328 -19.53 8.43 -15.88
N ASP A 329 -19.27 8.20 -14.61
CA ASP A 329 -20.28 8.36 -13.56
C ASP A 329 -20.51 9.84 -13.22
N SER A 330 -21.36 10.10 -12.21
CA SER A 330 -21.65 11.44 -11.71
C SER A 330 -20.45 12.14 -11.07
N ALA A 331 -19.44 11.40 -10.62
CA ALA A 331 -18.19 11.93 -10.08
C ALA A 331 -17.15 12.22 -11.19
N GLY A 332 -17.46 11.91 -12.45
CA GLY A 332 -16.58 12.13 -13.59
C GLY A 332 -15.50 11.06 -13.78
N LEU A 333 -15.57 9.95 -13.03
CA LEU A 333 -14.69 8.80 -13.18
C LEU A 333 -15.13 7.98 -14.37
N ALA A 334 -14.17 7.50 -15.17
CA ALA A 334 -14.50 6.60 -16.27
C ALA A 334 -15.02 5.27 -15.70
N VAL A 335 -16.25 4.90 -16.03
CA VAL A 335 -16.86 3.58 -15.72
C VAL A 335 -16.85 2.66 -16.92
N TYR A 336 -16.59 3.19 -18.12
CA TYR A 336 -16.36 2.39 -19.32
C TYR A 336 -15.41 3.12 -20.27
N MET A 337 -14.53 2.38 -20.93
CA MET A 337 -13.71 2.87 -22.05
C MET A 337 -13.64 1.80 -23.13
N THR A 338 -13.85 2.16 -24.41
CA THR A 338 -13.73 1.19 -25.53
C THR A 338 -12.43 0.39 -25.50
N LYS A 339 -11.32 1.03 -25.12
CA LYS A 339 -9.99 0.40 -25.04
C LYS A 339 -9.80 -0.58 -23.89
N LYS A 340 -10.64 -0.54 -22.85
CA LYS A 340 -10.34 -1.17 -21.56
C LYS A 340 -11.53 -1.92 -20.95
N GLY A 341 -12.74 -1.71 -21.44
CA GLY A 341 -13.94 -2.31 -20.87
C GLY A 341 -14.52 -1.50 -19.73
N GLU A 342 -15.08 -2.18 -18.73
CA GLU A 342 -15.89 -1.60 -17.67
C GLU A 342 -15.14 -1.53 -16.34
N PHE A 343 -15.48 -0.54 -15.51
CA PHE A 343 -14.84 -0.28 -14.22
C PHE A 343 -15.86 0.03 -13.13
N GLU A 344 -15.54 -0.38 -11.91
CA GLU A 344 -16.19 0.13 -10.69
C GLU A 344 -15.16 0.75 -9.77
N TRP A 345 -15.57 1.83 -9.11
CA TRP A 345 -14.75 2.64 -8.23
C TRP A 345 -15.41 2.76 -6.86
N ALA A 346 -14.59 2.92 -5.83
CA ALA A 346 -15.08 3.15 -4.47
C ALA A 346 -14.16 4.10 -3.71
N THR A 347 -14.74 4.87 -2.79
CA THR A 347 -14.07 5.71 -1.79
C THR A 347 -14.34 5.13 -0.39
N ASP A 348 -13.51 5.50 0.58
CA ASP A 348 -13.64 5.05 1.98
C ASP A 348 -13.81 3.52 2.10
N VAL A 349 -13.00 2.80 1.33
CA VAL A 349 -13.11 1.35 1.20
C VAL A 349 -12.66 0.69 2.49
N VAL A 350 -13.53 -0.12 3.07
CA VAL A 350 -13.19 -1.02 4.17
C VAL A 350 -12.33 -2.16 3.62
N PRO A 351 -11.11 -2.38 4.15
CA PRO A 351 -10.29 -3.51 3.73
C PRO A 351 -10.97 -4.85 4.03
N GLU A 352 -10.65 -5.86 3.21
CA GLU A 352 -10.98 -7.24 3.55
C GLU A 352 -9.90 -7.84 4.44
N TYR A 353 -10.31 -8.64 5.43
CA TYR A 353 -9.38 -9.22 6.40
C TYR A 353 -9.10 -10.68 6.07
N ARG A 354 -7.83 -11.11 6.19
CA ARG A 354 -7.39 -12.50 6.01
C ARG A 354 -6.31 -12.86 7.03
N TRP A 355 -6.22 -14.13 7.39
CA TRP A 355 -5.03 -14.63 8.07
C TRP A 355 -3.85 -14.54 7.13
N PHE A 356 -2.71 -14.08 7.64
CA PHE A 356 -1.54 -13.84 6.85
C PHE A 356 -0.25 -14.10 7.63
N ASN A 357 0.61 -14.96 7.10
CA ASN A 357 1.88 -15.39 7.70
C ASN A 357 3.12 -14.73 7.07
N GLY A 358 2.92 -13.89 6.04
CA GLY A 358 3.99 -13.20 5.31
C GLY A 358 4.24 -13.78 3.91
N GLU A 359 3.63 -14.91 3.57
CA GLU A 359 3.77 -15.57 2.28
C GLU A 359 2.61 -15.21 1.35
N MET A 360 2.93 -14.56 0.23
CA MET A 360 2.00 -14.29 -0.84
C MET A 360 2.22 -15.28 -1.98
N ASN A 361 1.23 -16.10 -2.29
CA ASN A 361 1.28 -16.95 -3.46
C ASN A 361 0.84 -16.18 -4.70
N TYR A 362 1.47 -16.44 -5.83
CA TYR A 362 1.16 -15.79 -7.11
C TYR A 362 1.00 -16.82 -8.21
N VAL A 363 -0.03 -16.64 -9.04
CA VAL A 363 -0.11 -17.30 -10.33
C VAL A 363 0.84 -16.60 -11.31
N THR A 364 1.48 -17.40 -12.16
CA THR A 364 2.30 -16.91 -13.27
C THR A 364 1.60 -17.21 -14.58
N PHE A 365 2.11 -16.67 -15.69
CA PHE A 365 1.58 -17.01 -17.02
C PHE A 365 1.80 -18.47 -17.43
N LEU A 366 2.60 -19.24 -16.67
CA LEU A 366 2.80 -20.68 -16.87
C LEU A 366 1.87 -21.54 -15.99
N THR A 367 1.18 -20.93 -15.04
CA THR A 367 0.31 -21.63 -14.09
C THR A 367 -1.01 -22.01 -14.77
N GLU A 368 -1.34 -23.30 -14.75
CA GLU A 368 -2.67 -23.77 -15.14
C GLU A 368 -3.71 -23.31 -14.12
N ILE A 369 -4.83 -22.73 -14.57
CA ILE A 369 -5.88 -22.15 -13.74
C ILE A 369 -7.16 -22.99 -13.78
N ASP A 370 -7.93 -22.96 -12.69
CA ASP A 370 -9.31 -23.43 -12.66
C ASP A 370 -10.25 -22.31 -13.13
N ASP A 371 -10.76 -22.43 -14.36
CA ASP A 371 -11.65 -21.45 -14.97
C ASP A 371 -13.13 -21.65 -14.63
N SER A 372 -13.47 -22.62 -13.77
CA SER A 372 -14.84 -22.84 -13.30
C SER A 372 -15.24 -21.95 -12.11
N ALA A 373 -14.26 -21.31 -11.48
CA ALA A 373 -14.42 -20.42 -10.33
C ALA A 373 -13.69 -19.08 -10.54
N VAL A 374 -13.80 -18.18 -9.56
CA VAL A 374 -12.99 -16.96 -9.53
C VAL A 374 -11.53 -17.35 -9.29
N VAL A 375 -10.64 -16.91 -10.16
CA VAL A 375 -9.20 -17.21 -10.07
C VAL A 375 -8.51 -16.19 -9.17
N GLU A 376 -7.94 -16.65 -8.06
CA GLU A 376 -7.06 -15.85 -7.21
C GLU A 376 -5.70 -15.67 -7.90
N ILE A 377 -5.45 -14.51 -8.51
CA ILE A 377 -4.17 -14.21 -9.16
C ILE A 377 -3.02 -14.22 -8.15
N ASN A 378 -3.34 -13.84 -6.93
CA ASN A 378 -2.50 -14.05 -5.78
C ASN A 378 -3.39 -14.25 -4.56
N HIS A 379 -2.89 -14.88 -3.51
CA HIS A 379 -3.58 -14.97 -2.24
C HIS A 379 -2.60 -14.89 -1.06
N PRO A 380 -3.02 -14.29 0.06
CA PRO A 380 -2.27 -14.33 1.31
C PRO A 380 -2.41 -15.70 1.96
N ASP A 381 -1.31 -16.33 2.32
CA ASP A 381 -1.31 -17.56 3.10
C ASP A 381 -1.32 -17.27 4.59
N GLY A 382 -2.01 -18.11 5.35
CA GLY A 382 -2.02 -18.05 6.80
C GLY A 382 -3.24 -18.75 7.39
N GLU A 383 -3.14 -19.12 8.67
CA GLU A 383 -4.20 -19.81 9.39
C GLU A 383 -4.23 -19.43 10.88
N PRO A 384 -5.38 -19.56 11.59
CA PRO A 384 -5.51 -19.13 12.98
C PRO A 384 -4.52 -19.78 13.97
N GLY A 385 -4.01 -20.98 13.63
CA GLY A 385 -3.12 -21.78 14.47
C GLY A 385 -1.63 -21.52 14.26
N ASP A 386 -1.24 -20.91 13.14
CA ASP A 386 0.15 -20.61 12.83
C ASP A 386 0.66 -19.45 13.71
N SER A 387 1.87 -19.61 14.24
CA SER A 387 2.53 -18.62 15.11
C SER A 387 2.92 -17.33 14.39
N LEU A 388 3.18 -17.40 13.07
CA LEU A 388 3.50 -16.25 12.25
C LEU A 388 2.24 -15.53 11.74
N SER A 389 1.13 -16.26 11.64
CA SER A 389 -0.13 -15.74 11.13
C SER A 389 -0.76 -14.67 12.02
N ARG A 390 -1.05 -13.52 11.41
CA ARG A 390 -1.89 -12.45 11.96
C ARG A 390 -3.01 -12.12 10.98
N ILE A 391 -4.11 -11.58 11.48
CA ILE A 391 -5.17 -11.04 10.64
C ILE A 391 -4.70 -9.68 10.09
N TRP A 392 -4.61 -9.59 8.77
CA TRP A 392 -4.14 -8.41 8.02
C TRP A 392 -5.25 -7.81 7.14
N PRO A 393 -5.21 -6.49 6.87
CA PRO A 393 -6.11 -5.83 5.93
C PRO A 393 -5.56 -5.88 4.49
N PHE A 394 -6.44 -6.17 3.54
CA PHE A 394 -6.15 -6.21 2.11
C PHE A 394 -7.15 -5.40 1.32
N LYS A 395 -6.67 -4.69 0.29
CA LYS A 395 -7.52 -4.34 -0.85
C LYS A 395 -7.64 -5.57 -1.74
N VAL A 396 -8.85 -5.94 -2.11
CA VAL A 396 -9.11 -6.97 -3.12
C VAL A 396 -9.66 -6.31 -4.38
N HIS A 397 -8.85 -6.30 -5.44
CA HIS A 397 -9.30 -5.86 -6.76
C HIS A 397 -9.81 -7.06 -7.53
N ARG A 398 -11.00 -6.93 -8.12
CA ARG A 398 -11.65 -8.01 -8.88
C ARG A 398 -11.80 -7.62 -10.35
N GLY A 399 -12.07 -8.58 -11.23
CA GLY A 399 -12.28 -8.28 -12.63
C GLY A 399 -12.38 -9.49 -13.52
N LYS A 400 -12.50 -9.25 -14.83
CA LYS A 400 -12.41 -10.29 -15.86
C LYS A 400 -11.28 -9.98 -16.83
N GLN A 401 -10.46 -10.98 -17.16
CA GLN A 401 -9.31 -10.83 -18.05
C GLN A 401 -9.16 -12.05 -18.96
N PRO A 402 -8.50 -11.90 -20.13
CA PRO A 402 -8.39 -12.98 -21.09
C PRO A 402 -7.48 -14.10 -20.59
N TYR A 403 -7.82 -15.33 -20.97
CA TYR A 403 -7.04 -16.54 -20.77
C TYR A 403 -7.21 -17.49 -21.97
N ASP A 404 -6.28 -18.43 -22.13
CA ASP A 404 -6.34 -19.49 -23.14
C ASP A 404 -7.22 -20.64 -22.66
N THR A 405 -8.28 -20.95 -23.41
CA THR A 405 -9.31 -21.94 -22.98
C THR A 405 -8.85 -23.39 -23.09
N VAL A 406 -7.82 -23.67 -23.89
CA VAL A 406 -7.28 -25.01 -24.11
C VAL A 406 -6.10 -25.27 -23.17
N LEU A 407 -5.17 -24.31 -23.09
CA LEU A 407 -4.01 -24.41 -22.20
C LEU A 407 -4.35 -24.08 -20.74
N LYS A 408 -5.52 -23.48 -20.50
CA LYS A 408 -6.01 -23.06 -19.18
C LYS A 408 -4.98 -22.17 -18.47
N ARG A 409 -4.46 -21.15 -19.17
CA ARG A 409 -3.45 -20.22 -18.64
C ARG A 409 -3.81 -18.79 -19.00
N PHE A 410 -3.45 -17.83 -18.16
CA PHE A 410 -3.53 -16.42 -18.56
C PHE A 410 -2.65 -16.14 -19.77
N VAL A 411 -3.09 -15.20 -20.60
CA VAL A 411 -2.37 -14.77 -21.81
C VAL A 411 -1.76 -13.39 -21.62
N LYS A 412 -0.72 -13.08 -22.40
CA LYS A 412 -0.04 -11.79 -22.44
C LYS A 412 -0.48 -11.02 -23.70
N PRO A 413 -1.57 -10.23 -23.67
CA PRO A 413 -1.96 -9.46 -24.85
C PRO A 413 -1.06 -8.24 -25.06
N THR A 414 -0.71 -7.96 -26.31
CA THR A 414 -0.19 -6.64 -26.70
C THR A 414 -1.34 -5.63 -26.67
N LEU A 415 -1.34 -4.75 -25.68
CA LEU A 415 -2.33 -3.70 -25.50
C LEU A 415 -1.90 -2.39 -26.16
N TYR A 416 -0.62 -2.04 -26.10
CA TYR A 416 -0.09 -0.76 -26.55
C TYR A 416 0.71 -0.87 -27.86
N GLY A 417 0.41 0.00 -28.82
CA GLY A 417 1.12 0.06 -30.11
C GLY A 417 0.33 0.83 -31.16
N PRO A 418 0.95 1.18 -32.31
CA PRO A 418 0.26 1.86 -33.39
C PRO A 418 -0.78 0.96 -34.07
N LYS A 419 -1.70 1.55 -34.84
CA LYS A 419 -2.67 0.78 -35.63
C LYS A 419 -1.95 -0.16 -36.60
N GLY A 420 -2.37 -1.41 -36.65
CA GLY A 420 -1.77 -2.46 -37.45
C GLY A 420 -0.63 -3.19 -36.76
N SER A 421 -0.25 -2.86 -35.52
CA SER A 421 0.78 -3.59 -34.78
C SER A 421 0.27 -4.84 -34.06
N GLY A 422 -1.03 -5.13 -34.12
CA GLY A 422 -1.66 -6.15 -33.27
C GLY A 422 -2.03 -5.64 -31.88
N ALA A 423 -1.80 -4.35 -31.58
CA ALA A 423 -2.11 -3.79 -30.26
C ALA A 423 -3.62 -3.57 -30.06
N TYR A 424 -4.18 -4.13 -28.99
CA TYR A 424 -5.62 -4.06 -28.72
C TYR A 424 -6.17 -2.62 -28.65
N TRP A 425 -5.45 -1.67 -28.05
CA TRP A 425 -5.93 -0.28 -27.91
C TRP A 425 -6.02 0.51 -29.22
N SER A 426 -5.50 -0.05 -30.31
CA SER A 426 -5.49 0.55 -31.65
C SER A 426 -6.27 -0.29 -32.66
N ASP A 427 -6.20 -1.61 -32.54
CA ASP A 427 -6.78 -2.56 -33.50
C ASP A 427 -8.12 -3.15 -33.03
N PHE A 428 -8.38 -3.18 -31.72
CA PHE A 428 -9.61 -3.71 -31.11
C PHE A 428 -9.91 -5.18 -31.48
N ASP A 429 -8.86 -5.97 -31.65
CA ASP A 429 -8.90 -7.40 -31.97
C ASP A 429 -8.15 -8.17 -30.87
N TRP A 430 -8.89 -8.94 -30.08
CA TRP A 430 -8.35 -9.67 -28.94
C TRP A 430 -7.49 -10.85 -29.37
N ASP A 431 -7.94 -11.64 -30.35
CA ASP A 431 -7.19 -12.82 -30.83
C ASP A 431 -5.84 -12.40 -31.40
N ARG A 432 -5.83 -11.31 -32.18
CA ARG A 432 -4.60 -10.75 -32.74
C ARG A 432 -3.67 -10.18 -31.65
N ALA A 433 -4.22 -9.51 -30.65
CA ALA A 433 -3.45 -8.96 -29.54
C ALA A 433 -2.82 -10.03 -28.66
N ILE A 434 -3.57 -11.11 -28.39
CA ILE A 434 -3.09 -12.28 -27.66
C ILE A 434 -2.01 -12.99 -28.47
N THR A 435 -2.26 -13.29 -29.75
CA THR A 435 -1.28 -13.92 -30.64
C THR A 435 0.03 -13.13 -30.66
N THR A 436 -0.04 -11.83 -30.90
CA THR A 436 1.14 -10.95 -30.99
C THR A 436 1.94 -10.94 -29.68
N GLY A 437 1.25 -10.81 -28.54
CA GLY A 437 1.94 -10.70 -27.25
C GLY A 437 2.47 -12.04 -26.73
N MET A 438 1.79 -13.16 -27.02
CA MET A 438 2.27 -14.50 -26.69
C MET A 438 3.48 -14.88 -27.56
N GLU A 439 3.44 -14.60 -28.87
CA GLU A 439 4.61 -14.76 -29.76
C GLU A 439 5.80 -13.93 -29.28
N TYR A 440 5.56 -12.68 -28.89
CA TYR A 440 6.60 -11.79 -28.37
C TYR A 440 7.25 -12.36 -27.09
N ALA A 441 6.45 -12.91 -26.19
CA ALA A 441 6.89 -13.56 -24.96
C ALA A 441 7.48 -14.97 -25.18
N GLY A 442 7.45 -15.51 -26.40
CA GLY A 442 7.87 -16.87 -26.70
C GLY A 442 6.99 -17.94 -26.03
N MET A 443 5.71 -17.63 -25.83
CA MET A 443 4.74 -18.51 -25.18
C MET A 443 3.72 -19.07 -26.19
N GLU A 444 3.25 -20.29 -25.94
CA GLU A 444 2.23 -20.93 -26.78
C GLU A 444 0.85 -20.28 -26.58
N TYR A 445 0.11 -20.13 -27.68
CA TYR A 445 -1.29 -19.75 -27.70
C TYR A 445 -2.06 -20.74 -28.57
N SER A 446 -3.13 -21.31 -28.06
CA SER A 446 -3.92 -22.34 -28.74
C SER A 446 -4.76 -21.81 -29.91
N GLY A 447 -4.91 -20.48 -30.03
CA GLY A 447 -5.85 -19.85 -30.95
C GLY A 447 -7.27 -19.74 -30.39
N SER A 448 -7.49 -20.06 -29.10
CA SER A 448 -8.77 -19.89 -28.43
C SER A 448 -8.61 -19.20 -27.09
N TYR A 449 -9.43 -18.17 -26.87
CA TYR A 449 -9.46 -17.42 -25.63
C TYR A 449 -10.90 -17.19 -25.16
N ASP A 450 -11.04 -16.95 -23.86
CA ASP A 450 -12.25 -16.41 -23.23
C ASP A 450 -11.82 -15.52 -22.04
N PHE A 451 -12.77 -15.01 -21.25
CA PHE A 451 -12.52 -14.19 -20.08
C PHE A 451 -12.94 -14.91 -18.82
N VAL A 452 -12.03 -14.95 -17.84
CA VAL A 452 -12.27 -15.56 -16.53
C VAL A 452 -12.34 -14.47 -15.45
N GLU A 453 -13.18 -14.69 -14.45
CA GLU A 453 -13.22 -13.83 -13.26
C GLU A 453 -11.97 -14.03 -12.41
N THR A 454 -11.48 -12.94 -11.84
CA THR A 454 -10.24 -12.91 -11.07
C THR A 454 -10.37 -12.05 -9.85
N GLU A 455 -9.57 -12.35 -8.83
CA GLU A 455 -9.31 -11.45 -7.72
C GLU A 455 -7.82 -11.35 -7.40
N MET A 456 -7.42 -10.20 -6.89
CA MET A 456 -6.03 -9.88 -6.60
C MET A 456 -5.94 -9.10 -5.29
N TYR A 457 -5.16 -9.64 -4.36
CA TYR A 457 -4.98 -9.13 -3.00
C TYR A 457 -3.76 -8.20 -2.93
N TRP A 458 -3.95 -7.05 -2.28
CA TRP A 458 -2.91 -6.06 -2.02
C TRP A 458 -2.88 -5.77 -0.52
N PRO A 459 -1.79 -6.11 0.20
CA PRO A 459 -1.67 -5.80 1.62
C PRO A 459 -1.67 -4.28 1.81
N ILE A 460 -2.37 -3.81 2.84
CA ILE A 460 -2.54 -2.39 3.15
C ILE A 460 -1.63 -2.01 4.32
N SER A 461 -0.82 -0.97 4.12
CA SER A 461 0.19 -0.54 5.10
C SER A 461 0.28 0.97 5.31
N HIS A 462 -0.43 1.77 4.51
CA HIS A 462 -0.46 3.23 4.61
C HIS A 462 -1.87 3.75 4.92
N MET A 463 -2.02 5.06 5.06
CA MET A 463 -3.23 5.72 5.54
C MET A 463 -3.55 5.35 6.99
N VAL A 464 -2.53 5.30 7.84
CA VAL A 464 -2.74 5.05 9.28
C VAL A 464 -3.55 6.21 9.86
N ALA A 465 -4.73 5.91 10.39
CA ALA A 465 -5.66 6.89 10.93
C ALA A 465 -5.23 7.39 12.32
N PRO A 466 -5.73 8.56 12.76
CA PRO A 466 -5.61 9.01 14.14
C PRO A 466 -6.10 7.94 15.13
N LYS A 467 -5.47 7.86 16.30
CA LYS A 467 -5.85 6.87 17.34
C LYS A 467 -7.32 6.95 17.78
N THR A 468 -7.97 8.09 17.60
CA THR A 468 -9.40 8.28 17.90
C THR A 468 -10.33 7.65 16.87
N GLU A 469 -9.79 7.27 15.71
CA GLU A 469 -10.50 6.69 14.57
C GLU A 469 -10.09 5.22 14.33
N SER A 470 -9.16 4.68 15.12
CA SER A 470 -8.84 3.25 15.09
C SER A 470 -10.05 2.42 15.49
N LEU A 471 -10.14 1.20 14.96
CA LEU A 471 -11.23 0.29 15.26
C LEU A 471 -11.36 0.03 16.77
N GLY A 472 -12.59 0.15 17.27
CA GLY A 472 -12.96 -0.21 18.62
C GLY A 472 -13.39 -1.67 18.75
N CYS A 473 -13.61 -2.11 19.98
CA CYS A 473 -13.98 -3.50 20.28
C CYS A 473 -15.21 -3.97 19.48
N ALA A 474 -16.26 -3.14 19.43
CA ALA A 474 -17.52 -3.49 18.77
C ALA A 474 -17.40 -3.61 17.24
N ASP A 475 -16.40 -2.95 16.63
CA ASP A 475 -16.16 -3.05 15.19
C ASP A 475 -15.77 -4.48 14.80
N CYS A 476 -15.07 -5.20 15.66
CA CYS A 476 -14.63 -6.58 15.39
C CYS A 476 -15.48 -7.63 16.09
N HIS A 477 -15.85 -7.41 17.36
CA HIS A 477 -16.52 -8.39 18.21
C HIS A 477 -18.05 -8.44 18.01
N SER A 478 -18.63 -7.60 17.16
CA SER A 478 -20.05 -7.71 16.80
C SER A 478 -20.28 -8.81 15.76
N ARG A 479 -21.50 -9.36 15.73
CA ARG A 479 -21.86 -10.43 14.77
C ARG A 479 -21.68 -10.02 13.30
N ASN A 480 -21.92 -8.74 12.99
CA ASN A 480 -21.75 -8.17 11.67
C ASN A 480 -20.52 -7.24 11.61
N GLY A 481 -19.49 -7.55 12.39
CA GLY A 481 -18.26 -6.78 12.48
C GLY A 481 -17.26 -7.06 11.36
N ARG A 482 -16.11 -6.39 11.41
CA ARG A 482 -14.97 -6.52 10.47
C ARG A 482 -14.53 -7.96 10.25
N LEU A 483 -14.52 -8.76 11.33
CA LEU A 483 -14.03 -10.13 11.31
C LEU A 483 -15.13 -11.17 11.04
N GLN A 484 -16.34 -10.77 10.64
CA GLN A 484 -17.50 -11.67 10.51
C GLN A 484 -17.25 -12.89 9.59
N ASN A 485 -16.43 -12.72 8.54
CA ASN A 485 -16.18 -13.78 7.54
C ASN A 485 -14.99 -14.67 7.89
N LEU A 486 -14.29 -14.43 9.01
CA LEU A 486 -13.14 -15.24 9.41
C LEU A 486 -13.57 -16.40 10.33
N ALA A 487 -13.13 -17.60 10.01
CA ALA A 487 -13.41 -18.82 10.79
C ALA A 487 -12.15 -19.36 11.49
N GLY A 488 -12.31 -20.47 12.22
CA GLY A 488 -11.21 -21.22 12.82
C GLY A 488 -10.71 -20.70 14.18
N PHE A 489 -11.41 -19.73 14.77
CA PHE A 489 -11.19 -19.26 16.14
C PHE A 489 -12.50 -18.81 16.77
N TYR A 490 -12.54 -18.80 18.11
CA TYR A 490 -13.66 -18.24 18.87
C TYR A 490 -13.41 -16.76 19.13
N LEU A 491 -14.35 -15.91 18.70
CA LEU A 491 -14.34 -14.47 18.92
C LEU A 491 -15.47 -14.08 19.88
N PRO A 492 -15.16 -13.63 21.11
CA PRO A 492 -16.17 -13.20 22.06
C PRO A 492 -17.12 -12.15 21.46
N GLY A 493 -18.43 -12.28 21.71
CA GLY A 493 -19.45 -11.35 21.20
C GLY A 493 -19.97 -11.69 19.79
N ARG A 494 -19.08 -12.10 18.88
CA ARG A 494 -19.47 -12.55 17.52
C ARG A 494 -19.98 -13.99 17.59
N ASP A 495 -19.17 -14.86 18.17
CA ASP A 495 -19.45 -16.29 18.23
C ASP A 495 -20.25 -16.65 19.48
N ALA A 496 -21.09 -17.67 19.33
CA ALA A 496 -21.91 -18.23 20.39
C ALA A 496 -21.65 -19.74 20.47
N ASN A 497 -21.46 -20.25 21.68
CA ASN A 497 -21.43 -21.69 21.91
C ASN A 497 -22.62 -22.07 22.80
N PRO A 498 -23.65 -22.74 22.26
CA PRO A 498 -24.86 -23.07 23.01
C PRO A 498 -24.61 -23.85 24.31
N PHE A 499 -23.58 -24.70 24.34
CA PHE A 499 -23.22 -25.47 25.53
C PHE A 499 -22.62 -24.57 26.62
N VAL A 500 -21.69 -23.68 26.24
CA VAL A 500 -21.09 -22.70 27.17
C VAL A 500 -22.16 -21.71 27.67
N GLU A 501 -23.04 -21.25 26.79
CA GLU A 501 -24.14 -20.36 27.16
C GLU A 501 -25.12 -21.03 28.13
N MET A 502 -25.51 -22.28 27.86
CA MET A 502 -26.37 -23.07 28.76
C MET A 502 -25.70 -23.29 30.11
N LEU A 503 -24.41 -23.65 30.14
CA LEU A 503 -23.66 -23.84 31.38
C LEU A 503 -23.54 -22.53 32.17
N GLY A 504 -23.25 -21.42 31.49
CA GLY A 504 -23.21 -20.08 32.09
C GLY A 504 -24.57 -19.70 32.70
N LEU A 505 -25.66 -19.95 31.98
CA LEU A 505 -27.02 -19.71 32.47
C LEU A 505 -27.34 -20.58 33.71
N LEU A 506 -26.97 -21.86 33.68
CA LEU A 506 -27.14 -22.77 34.82
C LEU A 506 -26.37 -22.28 36.06
N VAL A 507 -25.15 -21.77 35.89
CA VAL A 507 -24.34 -21.19 36.98
C VAL A 507 -25.01 -19.94 37.55
N ILE A 508 -25.52 -19.04 36.70
CA ILE A 508 -26.23 -17.83 37.13
C ILE A 508 -27.49 -18.20 37.92
N ILE A 509 -28.31 -19.11 37.39
CA ILE A 509 -29.55 -19.58 38.05
C ILE A 509 -29.22 -20.25 39.39
N SER A 510 -28.20 -21.11 39.43
CA SER A 510 -27.79 -21.82 40.64
C SER A 510 -27.26 -20.85 41.71
N SER A 511 -26.52 -19.82 41.29
CA SER A 511 -26.01 -18.76 42.18
C SER A 511 -27.15 -17.93 42.77
N LEU A 512 -28.12 -17.53 41.93
CA LEU A 512 -29.31 -16.81 42.36
C LEU A 512 -30.13 -17.65 43.36
N ALA A 513 -30.33 -18.93 43.07
CA ALA A 513 -31.01 -19.85 43.97
C ALA A 513 -30.28 -19.95 45.32
N GLY A 514 -28.95 -20.07 45.31
CA GLY A 514 -28.13 -20.08 46.53
C GLY A 514 -28.29 -18.80 47.37
N VAL A 515 -28.29 -17.62 46.73
CA VAL A 515 -28.50 -16.33 47.41
C VAL A 515 -29.90 -16.25 48.00
N LEU A 516 -30.93 -16.69 47.26
CA LEU A 516 -32.32 -16.70 47.74
C LEU A 516 -32.50 -17.64 48.93
N VAL A 517 -31.93 -18.85 48.88
CA VAL A 517 -31.95 -19.81 49.99
C VAL A 517 -31.25 -19.20 51.21
N HIS A 518 -30.07 -18.61 51.04
CA HIS A 518 -29.35 -17.96 52.14
C HIS A 518 -30.14 -16.78 52.74
N GLY A 519 -30.77 -15.96 51.89
CA GLY A 519 -31.65 -14.87 52.31
C GLY A 519 -32.87 -15.35 53.09
N TYR A 520 -33.52 -16.42 52.63
CA TYR A 520 -34.66 -17.04 53.31
C TYR A 520 -34.25 -17.61 54.68
N MET A 521 -33.11 -18.31 54.76
CA MET A 521 -32.58 -18.82 56.03
C MET A 521 -32.31 -17.68 57.03
N ARG A 522 -31.79 -16.54 56.56
CA ARG A 522 -31.60 -15.34 57.39
C ARG A 522 -32.93 -14.75 57.88
N PHE A 523 -33.94 -14.68 57.02
CA PHE A 523 -35.28 -14.19 57.38
C PHE A 523 -35.98 -15.09 58.41
N VAL A 524 -35.92 -16.41 58.25
CA VAL A 524 -36.50 -17.36 59.22
C VAL A 524 -35.77 -17.27 60.56
N SER A 525 -34.44 -17.18 60.54
CA SER A 525 -33.62 -17.05 61.76
C SER A 525 -33.88 -15.73 62.49
N SER A 526 -34.12 -14.63 61.78
CA SER A 526 -34.45 -13.34 62.41
C SER A 526 -35.85 -13.36 63.04
N LYS A 527 -36.84 -13.98 62.38
CA LYS A 527 -38.18 -14.18 62.96
C LYS A 527 -38.18 -15.07 64.20
N ARG A 528 -37.32 -16.10 64.25
CA ARG A 528 -37.17 -16.93 65.45
C ARG A 528 -36.56 -16.14 66.61
N ARG A 529 -35.56 -15.28 66.34
CA ARG A 529 -34.97 -14.39 67.35
C ARG A 529 -35.93 -13.34 67.91
N THR A 530 -36.89 -12.86 67.12
CA THR A 530 -37.90 -11.89 67.62
C THR A 530 -39.08 -12.56 68.31
N GLY A 531 -39.34 -13.86 68.06
CA GLY A 531 -40.37 -14.64 68.74
C GLY A 531 -40.01 -15.12 70.16
N GLU A 532 -38.72 -15.24 70.49
CA GLU A 532 -38.23 -15.62 71.82
C GLU A 532 -38.15 -14.44 72.82
N GLY A 533 -38.57 -13.24 72.41
CA GLY A 533 -38.57 -12.03 73.25
C GLY A 533 -39.89 -11.71 73.96
N HIS A 534 -40.90 -12.58 73.91
CA HIS A 534 -42.22 -12.41 74.57
C HIS A 534 -42.71 -13.74 75.18
N SER A 535 -41.91 -14.34 76.07
CA SER A 535 -42.40 -15.31 77.06
C SER A 535 -41.89 -14.94 78.44
#